data_AF-A0AAW1T9G6-F1
#
_entry.id   AF-A0AAW1T9G6-F1
#
_cell.length_a   1.000
_cell.length_b   1.000
_cell.length_c   1.000
_cell.angle_alpha   90.00
_cell.angle_beta   90.00
_cell.angle_gamma   90.00
#
_symmetry.space_group_name_H-M   'P 1'
#
loop_
_entity.id
_entity.type
_entity.pdbx_description
1 polymer ?
#
loop_
_entity_poly.entity_id
_entity_poly.type
_entity_poly.pdbx_seq_one_letter_code
_entity_poly.pdbx_strand_id
1 'polypeptide(L)'
;MGKQVVAFQATMQMMADQFPGAFAGYSLEVEESHQRSKVDTSGTAKAIVGSFRQLGIDFSDDKIRKVRDPMAQIDHMHVPENALQGHAFHTYSLRSPDGTVAFQFQHNVCGREIYAEGSVDAVLFLHSQIQQQSQQRLFSMIDVLRAGSMR
;
A
#
# COMPACT_ATOMS: atom_id res chain seq x y z
N MET A 1 -10.59 4.14 1.55
CA MET A 1 -9.28 3.44 1.45
C MET A 1 -9.40 2.11 2.16
N GLY A 2 -8.72 1.06 1.68
CA GLY A 2 -8.73 -0.23 2.36
C GLY A 2 -7.87 -0.16 3.62
N LYS A 3 -8.46 -0.38 4.81
CA LYS A 3 -7.78 -0.13 6.09
C LYS A 3 -6.48 -0.93 6.23
N GLN A 4 -6.42 -2.14 5.70
CA GLN A 4 -5.24 -3.01 5.77
C GLN A 4 -4.08 -2.48 4.92
N VAL A 5 -4.38 -1.90 3.75
CA VAL A 5 -3.35 -1.24 2.91
C VAL A 5 -2.81 0.01 3.62
N VAL A 6 -3.68 0.75 4.33
CA VAL A 6 -3.25 1.89 5.16
C VAL A 6 -2.36 1.44 6.31
N ALA A 7 -2.70 0.33 6.98
CA ALA A 7 -1.89 -0.23 8.06
C ALA A 7 -0.48 -0.62 7.58
N PHE A 8 -0.37 -1.26 6.40
CA PHE A 8 0.92 -1.56 5.79
C PHE A 8 1.71 -0.29 5.48
N GLN A 9 1.09 0.70 4.82
CA GLN A 9 1.74 1.98 4.52
C GLN A 9 2.25 2.68 5.80
N ALA A 10 1.44 2.70 6.85
CA ALA A 10 1.82 3.28 8.14
C ALA A 10 2.98 2.54 8.80
N THR A 11 2.98 1.20 8.71
CA THR A 11 4.06 0.36 9.24
C THR A 11 5.38 0.63 8.52
N MET A 12 5.34 0.74 7.18
CA MET A 12 6.52 1.12 6.39
C MET A 12 7.08 2.48 6.79
N GLN A 13 6.20 3.46 7.01
CA GLN A 13 6.63 4.79 7.47
C GLN A 13 7.23 4.74 8.88
N MET A 14 6.60 4.04 9.83
CA MET A 14 7.13 3.89 11.18
C MET A 14 8.51 3.21 11.19
N MET A 15 8.69 2.17 10.36
CA MET A 15 9.97 1.50 10.20
C MET A 15 11.04 2.45 9.64
N ALA A 16 10.69 3.26 8.64
CA ALA A 16 11.58 4.25 8.06
C ALA A 16 11.97 5.37 9.03
N ASP A 17 11.03 5.81 9.88
CA ASP A 17 11.28 6.82 10.92
C ASP A 17 12.22 6.29 12.01
N GLN A 18 12.09 5.01 12.37
CA GLN A 18 12.88 4.40 13.44
C GLN A 18 14.27 3.94 12.98
N PHE A 19 14.41 3.52 11.73
CA PHE A 19 15.63 2.87 11.23
C PHE A 19 16.13 3.50 9.92
N PRO A 20 16.47 4.81 9.91
CA PRO A 20 16.95 5.48 8.71
C PRO A 20 18.20 4.78 8.16
N GLY A 21 18.23 4.53 6.85
CA GLY A 21 19.37 3.87 6.20
C GLY A 21 19.49 2.36 6.42
N ALA A 22 18.53 1.70 7.07
CA ALA A 22 18.61 0.27 7.38
C ALA A 22 18.75 -0.66 6.15
N PHE A 23 18.34 -0.20 4.97
CA PHE A 23 18.46 -0.90 3.70
C PHE A 23 19.46 -0.21 2.75
N ALA A 24 20.39 0.60 3.26
CA ALA A 24 21.42 1.23 2.44
C ALA A 24 22.20 0.18 1.64
N GLY A 25 22.35 0.44 0.33
CA GLY A 25 23.01 -0.48 -0.62
C GLY A 25 22.09 -1.54 -1.23
N TYR A 26 20.88 -1.77 -0.71
CA TYR A 26 19.92 -2.65 -1.36
C TYR A 26 19.39 -2.02 -2.66
N SER A 27 19.05 -2.86 -3.63
CA SER A 27 18.25 -2.46 -4.79
C SER A 27 16.77 -2.61 -4.51
N LEU A 28 15.94 -1.85 -5.21
CA LEU A 28 14.48 -1.94 -5.16
C LEU A 28 13.91 -2.00 -6.57
N GLU A 29 13.00 -2.95 -6.78
CA GLU A 29 12.11 -3.02 -7.94
C GLU A 29 10.68 -2.85 -7.46
N VAL A 30 9.93 -1.98 -8.13
CA VAL A 30 8.52 -1.69 -7.80
C VAL A 30 7.67 -1.88 -9.02
N GLU A 31 6.64 -2.72 -8.89
CA GLU A 31 5.69 -3.00 -9.95
C GLU A 31 4.27 -2.76 -9.43
N GLU A 32 3.45 -2.10 -10.24
CA GLU A 32 2.04 -1.90 -9.92
C GLU A 32 1.13 -2.19 -11.10
N SER A 33 -0.02 -2.77 -10.80
CA SER A 33 -1.07 -3.08 -11.76
C SER A 33 -2.40 -2.52 -11.26
N HIS A 34 -3.04 -1.75 -12.14
CA HIS A 34 -4.35 -1.13 -11.97
C HIS A 34 -5.07 -1.16 -13.34
N GLN A 35 -6.29 -0.63 -13.43
CA GLN A 35 -6.99 -0.56 -14.71
C GLN A 35 -6.16 0.15 -15.80
N ARG A 36 -6.31 -0.29 -17.05
CA ARG A 36 -5.58 0.26 -18.22
C ARG A 36 -5.68 1.79 -18.33
N SER A 37 -6.81 2.38 -17.95
CA SER A 37 -7.06 3.82 -18.00
C SER A 37 -6.34 4.62 -16.92
N LYS A 38 -5.76 3.97 -15.90
CA LYS A 38 -5.05 4.65 -14.82
C LYS A 38 -3.62 4.97 -15.22
N VAL A 39 -3.42 6.21 -15.66
CA VAL A 39 -2.13 6.73 -16.17
C VAL A 39 -1.14 7.00 -15.03
N ASP A 40 -1.65 7.49 -13.90
CA ASP A 40 -0.84 7.91 -12.77
C ASP A 40 -0.46 6.75 -11.84
N THR A 41 0.73 6.87 -11.27
CA THR A 41 1.22 5.97 -10.22
C THR A 41 0.34 6.10 -8.98
N SER A 42 0.03 4.98 -8.33
CA SER A 42 -0.74 4.96 -7.10
C SER A 42 -0.11 5.83 -6.01
N GLY A 43 -0.90 6.67 -5.35
CA GLY A 43 -0.44 7.44 -4.19
C GLY A 43 0.09 6.55 -3.07
N THR A 44 -0.48 5.35 -2.90
CA THR A 44 0.02 4.33 -1.98
C THR A 44 1.43 3.86 -2.35
N ALA A 45 1.69 3.62 -3.64
CA ALA A 45 3.01 3.20 -4.10
C ALA A 45 4.06 4.28 -3.86
N LYS A 46 3.75 5.54 -4.17
CA LYS A 46 4.63 6.68 -3.89
C LYS A 46 4.94 6.84 -2.41
N ALA A 47 3.95 6.66 -1.54
CA ALA A 47 4.14 6.74 -0.10
C ALA A 47 5.11 5.65 0.41
N ILE A 48 4.91 4.40 -0.02
CA ILE A 48 5.78 3.27 0.36
C ILE A 48 7.20 3.44 -0.20
N VAL A 49 7.34 3.89 -1.45
CA VAL A 49 8.65 4.24 -2.04
C VAL A 49 9.33 5.37 -1.26
N GLY A 50 8.57 6.36 -0.80
CA GLY A 50 9.08 7.40 0.09
C GLY A 50 9.70 6.83 1.37
N SER A 51 9.03 5.87 2.00
CA SER A 51 9.56 5.17 3.17
C SER A 51 10.82 4.36 2.84
N PHE A 52 10.87 3.67 1.69
CA PHE A 52 12.09 2.98 1.23
C PHE A 52 13.28 3.92 0.96
N ARG A 53 13.02 5.13 0.44
CA ARG A 53 14.06 6.15 0.28
C ARG A 53 14.65 6.56 1.63
N GLN A 54 13.81 6.77 2.64
CA GLN A 54 14.26 7.07 4.00
C GLN A 54 15.00 5.89 4.65
N LEU A 55 14.66 4.66 4.28
CA LEU A 55 15.40 3.45 4.65
C LEU A 55 16.75 3.32 3.91
N GLY A 56 17.15 4.28 3.07
CA GLY A 56 18.47 4.35 2.44
C GLY A 56 18.54 3.83 1.01
N ILE A 57 17.41 3.54 0.37
CA ILE A 57 17.38 3.07 -1.03
C ILE A 57 17.32 4.26 -1.98
N ASP A 58 18.23 4.29 -2.95
CA ASP A 58 18.18 5.27 -4.06
C ASP A 58 17.18 4.79 -5.14
N PHE A 59 15.94 5.26 -5.03
CA PHE A 59 14.88 4.91 -5.97
C PHE A 59 14.01 6.12 -6.31
N SER A 60 13.75 6.31 -7.61
CA SER A 60 12.95 7.42 -8.12
C SER A 60 11.58 6.93 -8.62
N ASP A 61 10.53 7.73 -8.41
CA ASP A 61 9.15 7.34 -8.70
C ASP A 61 8.89 7.02 -10.19
N ASP A 62 9.71 7.55 -11.10
CA ASP A 62 9.65 7.23 -12.54
C ASP A 62 10.12 5.80 -12.87
N LYS A 63 10.87 5.17 -11.97
CA LYS A 63 11.29 3.76 -12.10
C LYS A 63 10.18 2.77 -11.71
N ILE A 64 9.04 3.25 -11.20
CA ILE A 64 7.90 2.38 -10.86
C ILE A 64 7.31 1.81 -12.15
N ARG A 65 7.35 0.48 -12.29
CA ARG A 65 6.86 -0.22 -13.47
C ARG A 65 5.34 -0.35 -13.43
N LYS A 66 4.67 0.36 -14.33
CA LYS A 66 3.22 0.37 -14.46
C LYS A 66 2.76 -0.71 -15.44
N VAL A 67 2.28 -1.84 -14.92
CA VAL A 67 1.71 -2.92 -15.73
C VAL A 67 0.26 -2.57 -16.07
N ARG A 68 -0.01 -2.33 -17.35
CA ARG A 68 -1.33 -1.89 -17.88
C ARG A 68 -1.83 -2.75 -19.04
N ASP A 69 -0.95 -3.52 -19.65
CA ASP A 69 -1.31 -4.47 -20.70
C ASP A 69 -2.08 -5.65 -20.09
N PRO A 70 -3.33 -5.94 -20.50
CA PRO A 70 -4.16 -6.96 -19.87
C PRO A 70 -3.52 -8.36 -19.83
N MET A 71 -2.77 -8.75 -20.86
CA MET A 71 -2.09 -10.06 -20.88
C MET A 71 -0.98 -10.07 -19.83
N ALA A 72 -0.13 -9.03 -19.78
CA ALA A 72 0.87 -8.91 -18.72
C ALA A 72 0.26 -8.82 -17.31
N GLN A 73 -0.95 -8.26 -17.17
CA GLN A 73 -1.65 -8.22 -15.89
C GLN A 73 -2.07 -9.61 -15.42
N ILE A 74 -2.53 -10.47 -16.34
CA ILE A 74 -2.90 -11.85 -16.03
C ILE A 74 -1.65 -12.72 -15.85
N ASP A 75 -0.76 -12.72 -16.83
CA ASP A 75 0.34 -13.69 -16.91
C ASP A 75 1.47 -13.38 -15.93
N HIS A 76 1.82 -12.09 -15.78
CA HIS A 76 2.95 -11.66 -14.93
C HIS A 76 2.51 -11.18 -13.56
N MET A 77 1.45 -10.37 -13.48
CA MET A 77 0.95 -9.85 -12.20
C MET A 77 -0.09 -10.75 -11.53
N HIS A 78 -0.49 -11.85 -12.20
CA HIS A 78 -1.47 -12.82 -11.70
C HIS A 78 -2.80 -12.20 -11.27
N VAL A 79 -3.22 -11.14 -11.98
CA VAL A 79 -4.54 -10.52 -11.79
C VAL A 79 -5.60 -11.45 -12.38
N PRO A 80 -6.62 -11.87 -11.61
CA PRO A 80 -7.73 -12.63 -12.15
C PRO A 80 -8.42 -11.90 -13.30
N GLU A 81 -8.80 -12.62 -14.37
CA GLU A 81 -9.44 -12.01 -15.55
C GLU A 81 -10.69 -11.20 -15.18
N ASN A 82 -11.50 -11.71 -14.25
CA ASN A 82 -12.71 -11.04 -13.77
C ASN A 82 -12.43 -9.78 -12.93
N ALA A 83 -11.18 -9.54 -12.51
CA ALA A 83 -10.76 -8.39 -11.72
C ALA A 83 -10.03 -7.31 -12.55
N LEU A 84 -9.78 -7.52 -13.85
CA LEU A 84 -9.03 -6.57 -14.70
C LEU A 84 -9.59 -5.14 -14.75
N GLN A 85 -10.91 -5.01 -14.57
CA GLN A 85 -11.59 -3.70 -14.55
C GLN A 85 -11.61 -3.07 -13.15
N GLY A 86 -11.03 -3.73 -12.16
CA GLY A 86 -11.21 -3.43 -10.74
C GLY A 86 -10.17 -4.12 -9.89
N HIS A 87 -8.91 -3.70 -9.95
CA HIS A 87 -7.85 -4.24 -9.11
C HIS A 87 -6.81 -3.18 -8.73
N ALA A 88 -6.03 -3.51 -7.71
CA ALA A 88 -4.85 -2.77 -7.30
C ALA A 88 -3.81 -3.75 -6.74
N PHE A 89 -2.84 -4.14 -7.57
CA PHE A 89 -1.77 -5.07 -7.21
C PHE A 89 -0.47 -4.29 -7.16
N HIS A 90 0.33 -4.48 -6.12
CA HIS A 90 1.67 -3.89 -6.06
C HIS A 90 2.64 -4.88 -5.44
N THR A 91 3.85 -4.90 -5.99
CA THR A 91 4.97 -5.73 -5.55
C THR A 91 6.20 -4.84 -5.37
N TYR A 92 6.84 -4.96 -4.20
CA TYR A 92 8.08 -4.26 -3.85
C TYR A 92 9.13 -5.33 -3.55
N SER A 93 10.15 -5.44 -4.41
CA SER A 93 11.20 -6.46 -4.30
C SER A 93 12.52 -5.79 -3.98
N LEU A 94 13.15 -6.21 -2.86
CA LEU A 94 14.47 -5.73 -2.46
C LEU A 94 15.50 -6.85 -2.58
N ARG A 95 16.74 -6.49 -2.93
CA ARG A 95 17.86 -7.42 -2.99
C ARG A 95 19.12 -6.78 -2.40
N SER A 96 19.86 -7.54 -1.57
CA SER A 96 21.15 -7.10 -1.03
C SER A 96 22.21 -6.94 -2.14
N PRO A 97 23.27 -6.14 -1.91
CA PRO A 97 24.33 -5.92 -2.90
C PRO A 97 24.98 -7.21 -3.43
N ASP A 98 25.13 -8.22 -2.57
CA ASP A 98 25.72 -9.53 -2.90
C ASP A 98 24.68 -10.53 -3.46
N GLY A 99 23.41 -10.13 -3.55
CA GLY A 99 22.32 -10.93 -4.08
C GLY A 99 21.75 -12.00 -3.16
N THR A 100 22.32 -12.19 -1.96
CA THR A 100 22.02 -13.33 -1.08
C THR A 100 20.75 -13.16 -0.25
N VAL A 101 20.31 -11.91 -0.01
CA VAL A 101 19.11 -11.59 0.74
C VAL A 101 18.07 -10.99 -0.19
N ALA A 102 16.85 -11.51 -0.12
CA ALA A 102 15.70 -10.98 -0.84
C ALA A 102 14.53 -10.72 0.13
N PHE A 103 13.89 -9.56 -0.03
CA PHE A 103 12.61 -9.26 0.60
C PHE A 103 11.59 -8.99 -0.49
N GLN A 104 10.35 -9.44 -0.30
CA GLN A 104 9.25 -9.10 -1.18
C GLN A 104 8.01 -8.77 -0.35
N PHE A 105 7.41 -7.62 -0.65
CA PHE A 105 6.14 -7.20 -0.09
C PHE A 105 5.12 -7.12 -1.20
N GLN A 106 3.94 -7.72 -1.00
CA GLN A 106 2.87 -7.68 -1.98
C GLN A 106 1.53 -7.39 -1.30
N HIS A 107 0.71 -6.57 -1.96
CA HIS A 107 -0.70 -6.41 -1.60
C HIS A 107 -1.58 -6.36 -2.85
N ASN A 108 -2.52 -7.30 -2.92
CA ASN A 108 -3.36 -7.51 -4.09
C ASN A 108 -4.82 -7.32 -3.71
N VAL A 109 -5.46 -6.34 -4.32
CA VAL A 109 -6.88 -6.07 -4.13
C VAL A 109 -7.61 -6.41 -5.42
N CYS A 110 -8.59 -7.30 -5.32
CA CYS A 110 -9.58 -7.55 -6.35
C CYS A 110 -10.90 -6.87 -5.97
N GLY A 111 -11.54 -6.20 -6.92
CA GLY A 111 -12.82 -5.53 -6.73
C GLY A 111 -12.74 -4.35 -5.76
N ARG A 112 -13.81 -4.20 -4.96
CA ARG A 112 -14.02 -3.02 -4.10
C ARG A 112 -14.32 -3.35 -2.64
N GLU A 113 -14.36 -4.62 -2.30
CA GLU A 113 -14.81 -5.11 -0.99
C GLU A 113 -13.99 -4.53 0.17
N ILE A 114 -12.66 -4.50 0.04
CA ILE A 114 -11.77 -3.90 1.05
C ILE A 114 -12.12 -2.42 1.35
N TYR A 115 -12.62 -1.69 0.36
CA TYR A 115 -13.02 -0.30 0.53
C TYR A 115 -14.39 -0.19 1.19
N ALA A 116 -15.32 -1.10 0.86
CA ALA A 116 -16.63 -1.18 1.50
C ALA A 116 -16.47 -1.52 2.98
N GLU A 117 -15.72 -2.57 3.30
CA GLU A 117 -15.48 -3.00 4.68
C GLU A 117 -14.75 -1.93 5.51
N GLY A 118 -13.71 -1.31 4.94
CA GLY A 118 -13.03 -0.20 5.61
C GLY A 118 -13.94 1.01 5.85
N SER A 119 -14.95 1.23 5.00
CA SER A 119 -15.94 2.29 5.20
C SER A 119 -16.92 1.94 6.32
N VAL A 120 -17.35 0.67 6.42
CA VAL A 120 -18.18 0.21 7.54
C VAL A 120 -17.45 0.38 8.87
N ASP A 121 -16.17 0.00 8.94
CA ASP A 121 -15.35 0.21 10.14
C ASP A 121 -15.21 1.68 10.51
N ALA A 122 -15.00 2.56 9.52
CA ALA A 122 -14.91 3.99 9.76
C ALA A 122 -16.22 4.58 10.30
N VAL A 123 -17.38 4.09 9.83
CA VAL A 123 -18.69 4.49 10.34
C VAL A 123 -18.90 4.02 11.78
N LEU A 124 -18.53 2.77 12.11
CA LEU A 124 -18.60 2.25 13.47
C LEU A 124 -17.68 3.05 14.42
N PHE A 125 -16.46 3.35 13.97
CA PHE A 125 -15.53 4.20 14.70
C PHE A 125 -16.12 5.58 14.95
N LEU A 126 -16.60 6.27 13.90
CA LEU A 126 -17.15 7.61 14.03
C LEU A 126 -18.39 7.63 14.95
N HIS A 127 -19.25 6.61 14.86
CA HIS A 127 -20.38 6.45 15.76
C HIS A 127 -19.94 6.37 17.23
N SER A 128 -18.89 5.57 17.52
CA SER A 128 -18.32 5.49 18.87
C SER A 128 -17.79 6.84 19.38
N GLN A 129 -17.12 7.60 18.51
CA GLN A 129 -16.58 8.93 18.86
C GLN A 129 -17.69 9.95 19.16
N ILE A 130 -18.83 9.85 18.48
CA ILE A 130 -20.02 10.68 18.75
C ILE A 130 -20.63 10.32 20.10
N GLN A 131 -20.83 9.02 20.38
CA GLN A 131 -21.37 8.56 21.67
C GLN A 131 -20.51 8.99 22.85
N GLN A 132 -19.19 8.98 22.67
CA GLN A 132 -18.22 9.40 23.69
C GLN A 132 -18.04 10.92 23.79
N GLN A 133 -18.77 11.71 22.97
CA GLN A 133 -18.65 13.17 22.92
C GLN A 133 -17.18 13.62 22.77
N SER A 134 -16.42 12.93 21.91
CA SER A 134 -15.01 13.24 21.65
C SER A 134 -14.83 14.74 21.39
N GLN A 135 -13.69 15.35 21.72
CA GLN A 135 -13.42 16.75 21.34
C GLN A 135 -12.88 16.84 19.91
N GLN A 136 -12.21 15.79 19.43
CA GLN A 136 -11.74 15.70 18.06
C GLN A 136 -12.94 15.52 17.11
N ARG A 137 -12.89 16.20 15.97
CA ARG A 137 -13.99 16.24 14.97
C ARG A 137 -13.56 15.69 13.61
N LEU A 138 -12.27 15.76 13.29
CA LEU A 138 -11.69 15.25 12.06
C LEU A 138 -10.81 14.05 12.39
N PHE A 139 -11.06 12.95 11.69
CA PHE A 139 -10.36 11.68 11.88
C PHE A 139 -9.89 11.13 10.53
N SER A 140 -8.88 10.28 10.61
CA SER A 140 -8.27 9.56 9.50
C SER A 140 -8.45 8.06 9.66
N MET A 141 -8.08 7.30 8.63
CA MET A 141 -8.07 5.83 8.72
C MET A 141 -7.00 5.31 9.71
N ILE A 142 -5.99 6.11 10.06
CA ILE A 142 -5.03 5.77 11.11
C ILE A 142 -5.70 5.78 12.49
N ASP A 143 -6.60 6.72 12.73
CA ASP A 143 -7.36 6.79 13.98
C ASP A 143 -8.30 5.59 14.12
N VAL A 144 -8.96 5.20 13.02
CA VAL A 144 -9.78 3.99 12.95
C VAL A 144 -8.93 2.74 13.27
N LEU A 145 -7.73 2.62 12.68
CA LEU A 145 -6.83 1.49 12.95
C LEU A 145 -6.37 1.42 14.41
N ARG A 146 -6.06 2.58 15.02
CA ARG A 146 -5.62 2.67 16.42
C ARG A 146 -6.71 2.28 17.42
N ALA A 147 -7.99 2.43 17.06
CA ALA A 147 -9.10 2.03 17.91
C ALA A 147 -9.28 0.50 18.01
N GLY A 148 -8.57 -0.29 17.18
CA GLY A 148 -8.65 -1.75 17.18
C GLY A 148 -9.81 -2.31 16.37
N SER A 149 -10.02 -3.64 16.45
CA SER A 149 -11.13 -4.28 15.74
C SER A 149 -12.47 -3.90 16.36
N MET A 150 -13.45 -3.57 15.51
CA MET A 150 -14.82 -3.24 15.92
C MET A 150 -15.83 -4.34 15.56
N ARG A 151 -15.35 -5.38 14.89
CA ARG A 151 -16.05 -6.58 14.41
C ARG A 151 -15.07 -7.74 14.34
#